data_AF-A0A764Z1U9-F1
#
_entry.id   AF-A0A764Z1U9-F1
#
_cell.length_a   1.000
_cell.length_b   1.000
_cell.length_c   1.000
_cell.angle_alpha   90.00
_cell.angle_beta   90.00
_cell.angle_gamma   90.00
#
_symmetry.space_group_name_H-M   'P 1'
#
loop_
_entity.id
_entity.type
_entity.pdbx_description
1 polymer ?
#
loop_
_entity_poly.entity_id
_entity_poly.type
_entity_poly.pdbx_seq_one_letter_code
_entity_poly.pdbx_strand_id
1 'polypeptide(L)' 'MTPDDFTALRTEHGNVIALDRRDNQEFVLAECHSPDIAALILEAVFLYTATRKDHENTH' A
#
# COMPACT_ATOMS: atom_id res chain seq x y z
N MET A 1 12.95 6.30 -5.91
CA MET A 1 11.84 5.35 -5.78
C MET A 1 10.83 5.73 -6.83
N THR A 2 10.55 4.84 -7.77
CA THR A 2 9.45 5.08 -8.72
C THR A 2 8.13 4.64 -8.10
N PRO A 3 6.99 5.25 -8.47
CA PRO A 3 5.67 4.85 -7.96
C PRO A 3 5.34 3.36 -8.17
N ASP A 4 6.03 2.69 -9.09
CA ASP A 4 5.86 1.27 -9.41
C ASP A 4 6.67 0.31 -8.51
N ASP A 5 7.54 0.84 -7.64
CA ASP A 5 8.41 0.03 -6.76
C ASP A 5 7.61 -0.72 -5.70
N PHE A 6 6.47 -0.16 -5.26
CA PHE A 6 5.62 -0.71 -4.22
C PHE A 6 4.19 -0.94 -4.71
N THR A 7 3.53 -1.98 -4.22
CA THR A 7 2.11 -2.17 -4.41
C THR A 7 1.43 -2.60 -3.14
N ALA A 8 0.39 -1.87 -2.76
CA ALA A 8 -0.46 -2.26 -1.66
C ALA A 8 -1.37 -3.42 -2.11
N LEU A 9 -1.42 -4.48 -1.32
CA LEU A 9 -2.19 -5.70 -1.56
C LEU A 9 -2.94 -6.10 -0.30
N ARG A 10 -4.00 -6.90 -0.46
CA ARG A 10 -4.69 -7.56 0.63
C ARG A 10 -4.32 -9.04 0.64
N THR A 11 -3.98 -9.56 1.82
CA THR A 11 -3.72 -10.99 2.06
C THR A 11 -5.02 -11.76 2.31
N GLU A 12 -4.97 -13.09 2.19
CA GLU A 12 -6.10 -13.98 2.49
C GLU A 12 -6.63 -13.82 3.92
N HIS A 13 -5.74 -13.54 4.88
CA HIS A 13 -6.07 -13.35 6.30
C HIS A 13 -6.63 -11.96 6.62
N GLY A 14 -6.73 -11.07 5.62
CA GLY A 14 -7.30 -9.74 5.77
C GLY A 14 -6.28 -8.63 5.98
N ASN A 15 -5.01 -8.92 6.24
CA ASN A 15 -3.98 -7.89 6.37
C ASN A 15 -3.78 -7.13 5.06
N VAL A 16 -3.49 -5.83 5.18
CA VAL A 16 -3.03 -5.00 4.08
C VAL A 16 -1.51 -4.96 4.15
N ILE A 17 -0.86 -5.32 3.04
CA ILE A 17 0.60 -5.36 2.92
C ILE A 17 1.07 -4.42 1.81
N ALA A 18 2.32 -3.98 1.89
CA ALA A 18 3.07 -3.42 0.77
C ALA A 18 4.02 -4.50 0.25
N LEU A 19 3.93 -4.81 -1.03
CA LEU A 19 4.91 -5.61 -1.74
C LEU A 19 5.94 -4.68 -2.39
N ASP A 20 7.20 -4.80 -1.98
CA ASP A 20 8.34 -4.22 -2.70
C ASP A 20 8.71 -5.13 -3.87
N ARG A 21 8.54 -4.65 -5.10
CA ARG A 21 8.81 -5.46 -6.30
C ARG A 21 10.28 -5.59 -6.63
N ARG A 22 11.16 -4.82 -5.98
CA ARG A 22 12.59 -4.80 -6.29
C ARG A 22 13.29 -6.03 -5.73
N ASP A 23 12.85 -6.51 -4.57
CA ASP A 23 13.40 -7.66 -3.86
C ASP A 23 12.33 -8.67 -3.41
N ASN A 24 11.07 -8.45 -3.80
CA ASN A 24 9.93 -9.31 -3.47
C ASN A 24 9.69 -9.45 -1.95
N GLN A 25 9.99 -8.38 -1.20
CA GLN A 25 9.70 -8.30 0.23
C GLN A 25 8.29 -7.79 0.50
N GLU A 26 7.66 -8.37 1.52
CA GLU A 26 6.33 -7.98 1.99
C GLU A 26 6.43 -7.28 3.34
N PHE A 27 5.72 -6.17 3.48
CA PHE A 27 5.63 -5.39 4.72
C PHE A 27 4.17 -5.26 5.14
N VAL A 28 3.85 -5.51 6.41
CA VAL A 28 2.50 -5.30 6.92
C VAL A 28 2.25 -3.81 7.10
N LEU A 29 1.28 -3.26 6.36
CA LEU A 29 0.81 -1.89 6.51
C LEU A 29 -0.27 -1.81 7.60
N ALA A 30 -1.15 -2.80 7.64
CA ALA A 30 -2.20 -2.91 8.65
C ALA A 30 -2.58 -4.37 8.88
N GLU A 31 -2.63 -4.78 10.15
CA GLU A 31 -3.25 -6.03 10.57
C GLU A 31 -4.77 -5.86 10.63
N CYS A 32 -5.52 -6.72 9.96
CA CYS A 32 -6.96 -6.57 9.81
C CYS A 32 -7.66 -7.92 9.81
N HIS A 33 -8.65 -8.07 10.69
CA HIS A 33 -9.50 -9.27 10.77
C HIS A 33 -10.83 -9.13 10.02
N SER A 34 -11.20 -7.91 9.62
CA SER A 34 -12.42 -7.63 8.83
C SER A 34 -12.05 -7.35 7.36
N PRO A 35 -12.60 -8.12 6.41
CA PRO A 35 -12.39 -7.87 4.98
C PRO A 35 -12.81 -6.47 4.53
N ASP A 36 -13.90 -5.93 5.10
CA ASP A 36 -14.42 -4.62 4.74
C ASP A 36 -13.48 -3.49 5.18
N ILE A 37 -12.91 -3.62 6.38
CA ILE A 37 -11.93 -2.66 6.91
C ILE A 37 -10.64 -2.71 6.08
N ALA A 38 -10.19 -3.91 5.71
CA ALA A 38 -9.02 -4.09 4.87
C ALA A 38 -9.21 -3.42 3.48
N ALA A 39 -10.41 -3.54 2.90
CA ALA A 39 -10.75 -2.89 1.63
C ALA A 39 -10.72 -1.35 1.74
N LEU A 40 -11.28 -0.79 2.81
CA LEU A 40 -11.25 0.66 3.06
C LEU A 40 -9.82 1.20 3.22
N ILE A 41 -8.96 0.47 3.94
CA ILE A 41 -7.56 0.85 4.11
C ILE A 41 -6.82 0.79 2.78
N LEU A 42 -7.03 -0.28 2.00
CA LEU A 42 -6.40 -0.44 0.69
C LEU A 42 -6.80 0.70 -0.26
N GLU A 43 -8.08 1.08 -0.28
CA GLU A 43 -8.58 2.20 -1.06
C GLU A 43 -7.94 3.52 -0.61
N ALA A 44 -7.85 3.77 0.69
CA ALA A 44 -7.19 4.97 1.22
C ALA A 44 -5.71 5.04 0.82
N VAL A 45 -4.97 3.92 0.92
CA VAL A 45 -3.57 3.84 0.49
C VAL A 45 -3.43 4.15 -1.00
N PHE A 46 -4.32 3.60 -1.83
CA PHE A 46 -4.33 3.89 -3.26
C PHE A 46 -4.59 5.38 -3.56
N LEU A 47 -5.59 5.98 -2.91
CA LEU A 47 -5.90 7.40 -3.09
C LEU A 47 -4.73 8.31 -2.67
N TYR A 48 -4.13 8.07 -1.50
CA TYR A 48 -3.02 8.88 -0.99
C TYR A 48 -1.73 8.74 -1.81
N THR A 49 -1.50 7.58 -2.42
CA THR A 49 -0.31 7.35 -3.27
C THR A 49 -0.53 7.84 -4.71
N ALA A 50 -1.74 7.70 -5.25
CA ALA A 50 -2.10 8.23 -6.57
C ALA A 50 -2.07 9.76 -6.62
N THR A 51 -2.47 10.42 -5.53
CA THR A 51 -2.45 11.90 -5.39
C THR A 51 -1.06 12.47 -5.10
N ARG A 52 -0.08 11.63 -4.74
CA ARG A 52 1.29 12.06 -4.39
C ARG A 52 2.25 12.20 -5.56
N LYS A 53 1.80 12.09 -6.80
CA LYS A 53 2.63 12.38 -7.99
C LYS A 53 3.19 13.80 -8.04
N ASP A 54 2.70 14.72 -7.20
CA ASP A 54 3.11 16.14 -7.22
C ASP A 54 3.96 16.60 -6.02
N HIS A 55 4.37 15.71 -5.11
CA HIS A 55 5.27 16.06 -4.01
C HIS A 55 6.67 15.46 -4.21
N GLU A 56 7.29 15.76 -5.35
CA GLU A 56 8.74 15.70 -5.48
C GLU A 56 9.36 16.94 -4.81
N ASN A 57 10.13 16.70 -3.75
CA ASN A 57 11.18 17.54 -3.16
C ASN A 57 11.02 19.06 -3.31
N THR A 58 10.42 19.71 -2.31
CA THR A 58 10.88 21.05 -1.91
C THR A 58 11.91 20.90 -0.79
N HIS A 59 13.08 21.45 -1.09
CA HIS A 59 14.36 21.35 -0.42
C HIS A 59 14.40 21.95 0.99
#